data_AF-A0A8T4ZDC6-F1
#
_entry.id   AF-A0A8T4ZDC6-F1
#
_cell.length_a   1.000
_cell.length_b   1.000
_cell.length_c   1.000
_cell.angle_alpha   90.00
_cell.angle_beta   90.00
_cell.angle_gamma   90.00
#
_symmetry.space_group_name_H-M   'P 1'
#
loop_
_entity.id
_entity.type
_entity.pdbx_description
1 polymer ?
#
loop_
_entity_poly.entity_id
_entity_poly.type
_entity_poly.pdbx_seq_one_letter_code
_entity_poly.pdbx_strand_id
1 'polypeptide(L)' 'MEANIPVNPRNGRKPKPYNAELYKRSAVERFYGWLKSFRRITIRYEGLAAIYKAFITIACITIHLRYGI' A
#
# COMPACT_ATOMS: atom_id res chain seq x y z
N MET A 1 -10.33 18.30 1.59
CA MET A 1 -9.18 17.61 0.94
C MET A 1 -9.69 16.98 -0.34
N GLU A 2 -9.34 17.52 -1.50
CA GLU A 2 -9.64 16.86 -2.77
C GLU A 2 -8.71 15.67 -2.98
N ALA A 3 -9.23 14.59 -3.57
CA ALA A 3 -8.46 13.40 -3.87
C ALA A 3 -7.63 13.60 -5.15
N ASN A 4 -6.30 13.53 -5.03
CA ASN A 4 -5.37 13.61 -6.16
C ASN A 4 -5.25 12.25 -6.89
N ILE A 5 -6.35 11.76 -7.48
CA ILE A 5 -6.39 10.43 -8.12
C ILE A 5 -6.72 10.61 -9.61
N PRO A 6 -5.83 10.20 -10.54
CA PRO A 6 -6.10 10.24 -11.95
C PRO A 6 -7.22 9.27 -12.33
N VAL A 7 -8.03 9.68 -13.29
CA VAL A 7 -9.05 8.81 -13.88
C VAL A 7 -8.36 7.77 -14.76
N ASN A 8 -8.71 6.49 -14.58
CA ASN A 8 -8.23 5.43 -15.47
C ASN A 8 -8.78 5.65 -16.89
N PRO A 9 -7.92 5.89 -17.90
CA PRO A 9 -8.36 6.11 -19.28
C PRO A 9 -9.14 4.92 -19.86
N ARG A 10 -8.88 3.70 -19.37
CA ARG A 10 -9.58 2.47 -19.79
C ARG A 10 -11.05 2.44 -19.40
N ASN A 11 -11.49 3.27 -18.44
CA ASN A 11 -12.88 3.30 -18.00
C ASN A 11 -13.76 4.25 -18.85
N GLY A 12 -13.24 4.80 -19.96
CA GLY A 12 -13.98 5.69 -20.87
C GLY A 12 -14.39 7.04 -20.25
N ARG A 13 -13.88 7.37 -19.06
CA ARG A 13 -14.18 8.62 -18.34
C ARG A 13 -13.20 9.70 -18.76
N LYS A 14 -13.69 10.95 -18.86
CA LYS A 14 -12.83 12.11 -19.15
C LYS A 14 -11.74 12.25 -18.07
N PRO A 15 -10.48 12.49 -18.45
CA PRO A 15 -9.40 12.71 -17.48
C PRO A 15 -9.69 13.94 -16.63
N LYS A 16 -9.47 13.81 -15.32
CA LYS A 16 -9.49 14.94 -14.37
C LYS A 16 -8.07 15.45 -14.15
N PRO A 17 -7.89 16.77 -13.93
CA PRO A 17 -6.60 17.30 -13.53
C PRO A 17 -6.16 16.66 -12.21
N TYR A 18 -4.92 16.20 -12.16
CA TYR A 18 -4.28 15.66 -10.97
C TYR A 18 -2.83 16.13 -10.98
N ASN A 19 -2.26 16.36 -9.80
CA ASN A 19 -0.86 16.69 -9.64
C ASN A 19 -0.02 15.40 -9.71
N ALA A 20 0.77 15.25 -10.77
CA ALA A 20 1.61 14.08 -10.99
C ALA A 20 2.74 13.94 -9.95
N GLU A 21 3.32 15.05 -9.48
CA GLU A 21 4.40 15.05 -8.48
C GLU A 21 3.92 14.55 -7.12
N LEU A 22 2.69 14.90 -6.76
CA LEU A 22 2.04 14.43 -5.54
C LEU A 22 1.48 13.01 -5.67
N TYR A 23 1.36 12.47 -6.88
CA TYR A 23 0.75 11.17 -7.12
C TYR A 23 1.75 10.02 -6.99
N LYS A 24 1.99 9.57 -5.75
CA LYS A 24 2.93 8.47 -5.42
C LYS A 24 2.25 7.11 -5.19
N ARG A 25 1.24 6.77 -6.01
CA ARG A 25 0.47 5.52 -5.85
C ARG A 25 1.30 4.26 -6.08
N SER A 26 2.28 4.30 -6.98
CA SER A 26 3.11 3.13 -7.31
C SER A 26 3.91 2.60 -6.11
N ALA A 27 4.42 3.49 -5.27
CA ALA A 27 5.14 3.11 -4.04
C ALA A 27 4.20 2.44 -3.04
N VAL A 28 3.00 3.00 -2.85
CA VAL A 28 1.97 2.44 -1.97
C VAL A 28 1.52 1.05 -2.46
N GLU A 29 1.23 0.91 -3.75
CA GLU A 29 0.81 -0.38 -4.32
C GLU A 29 1.89 -1.45 -4.24
N ARG A 30 3.17 -1.08 -4.48
CA ARG A 30 4.31 -1.98 -4.28
C ARG A 30 4.43 -2.43 -2.83
N PHE A 31 4.30 -1.48 -1.89
CA PHE A 31 4.31 -1.79 -0.47
C PHE A 31 3.22 -2.80 -0.09
N TYR A 32 1.97 -2.58 -0.53
CA TYR A 32 0.89 -3.54 -0.30
C TYR A 32 1.11 -4.88 -1.01
N GLY A 33 1.77 -4.88 -2.18
CA GLY A 33 2.18 -6.10 -2.88
C GLY A 33 3.14 -6.94 -2.03
N TRP A 34 4.17 -6.32 -1.44
CA TRP A 34 5.06 -7.00 -0.51
C TRP A 34 4.35 -7.42 0.77
N LEU A 35 3.49 -6.56 1.32
CA LEU A 35 2.74 -6.88 2.53
C LEU A 35 1.85 -8.12 2.36
N LYS A 36 1.26 -8.32 1.16
CA LYS A 36 0.45 -9.49 0.84
C LYS A 36 1.24 -10.80 0.78
N SER A 37 2.56 -10.74 0.61
CA SER A 37 3.43 -11.94 0.66
C SER A 37 3.48 -12.58 2.05
N PHE A 38 3.17 -11.81 3.10
CA PHE A 38 3.10 -12.30 4.46
C PHE A 38 1.72 -12.92 4.74
N ARG A 39 1.59 -14.23 4.49
CA ARG A 39 0.32 -14.99 4.64
C ARG A 39 -0.39 -14.75 5.98
N ARG A 40 0.38 -14.58 7.06
CA ARG A 40 -0.13 -14.32 8.42
C ARG A 40 -0.82 -12.96 8.57
N ILE A 41 -0.37 -11.95 7.81
CA ILE A 41 -0.97 -10.61 7.79
C ILE A 41 -2.23 -10.59 6.91
N THR A 42 -2.21 -11.31 5.79
CA THR A 42 -3.32 -11.35 4.81
C THR A 42 -4.61 -11.97 5.37
N ILE A 43 -4.51 -13.10 6.09
CA ILE A 43 -5.69 -13.81 6.58
C ILE A 43 -6.11 -13.37 7.99
N ARG A 44 -5.25 -12.61 8.69
CA ARG A 44 -5.44 -12.10 10.07
C ARG A 44 -6.05 -13.14 11.02
N TYR A 45 -5.20 -14.06 11.48
CA TYR A 45 -5.58 -15.04 12.52
C TYR A 45 -5.44 -14.50 13.95
N GLU A 46 -4.76 -13.37 14.13
CA GLU A 46 -4.44 -12.84 15.46
C GLU A 46 -5.68 -12.21 16.11
N GLY A 47 -6.07 -12.73 17.27
CA GLY A 47 -7.23 -12.22 18.04
C GLY A 47 -6.99 -10.87 18.69
N LEU A 48 -5.73 -10.56 19.06
CA LEU A 48 -5.36 -9.26 19.63
C LEU A 48 -4.80 -8.29 18.58
N ALA A 49 -5.31 -7.06 18.58
CA ALA A 49 -4.82 -5.99 17.73
C ALA A 49 -3.33 -5.66 17.97
N ALA A 50 -2.85 -5.80 19.21
CA ALA A 50 -1.45 -5.58 19.57
C ALA A 50 -0.50 -6.55 18.84
N ILE A 51 -0.87 -7.83 18.78
CA ILE A 51 -0.08 -8.87 18.11
C ILE A 51 -0.08 -8.63 16.60
N TYR A 52 -1.25 -8.33 16.03
CA TYR A 52 -1.35 -7.98 14.61
C TYR A 52 -0.47 -6.76 14.26
N LYS A 53 -0.48 -5.72 15.11
CA LYS A 53 0.38 -4.54 14.93
C LYS A 53 1.87 -4.92 14.98
N ALA A 54 2.28 -5.77 15.92
CA ALA A 54 3.66 -6.25 16.00
C ALA A 54 4.09 -6.98 14.71
N PHE A 55 3.23 -7.85 14.16
CA PHE A 55 3.51 -8.51 12.87
C PHE A 55 3.64 -7.53 11.71
N ILE A 56 2.78 -6.50 11.64
CA ILE A 56 2.93 -5.43 10.63
C ILE A 56 4.26 -4.71 10.82
N THR A 57 4.63 -4.34 12.04
CA THR A 57 5.91 -3.67 12.30
C THR A 57 7.10 -4.50 11.84
N ILE A 58 7.10 -5.80 12.15
CA ILE A 58 8.14 -6.72 11.68
C ILE A 58 8.17 -6.78 10.15
N ALA A 59 7.00 -6.90 9.50
CA ALA A 59 6.94 -6.91 8.04
C ALA A 59 7.47 -5.60 7.41
N CYS A 60 7.16 -4.45 7.99
CA CYS A 60 7.71 -3.16 7.57
C CYS A 60 9.24 -3.13 7.67
N ILE A 61 9.81 -3.59 8.79
CA ILE A 61 11.26 -3.68 8.99
C ILE A 61 11.88 -4.59 7.92
N THR A 62 11.32 -5.78 7.72
CA THR A 62 11.82 -6.73 6.72
C THR A 62 11.74 -6.16 5.29
N ILE A 63 10.66 -5.47 4.94
CA ILE A 63 10.51 -4.81 3.64
C ILE A 63 11.59 -3.73 3.47
N HIS A 64 11.79 -2.89 4.49
CA HIS A 64 12.78 -1.81 4.46
C HIS A 64 14.20 -2.36 4.32
N LEU A 65 14.57 -3.39 5.10
CA LEU A 65 15.88 -4.04 5.01
C LEU A 65 16.12 -4.75 3.67
N ARG A 66 15.06 -5.28 3.03
CA ARG A 66 15.17 -6.00 1.76
C ARG A 66 15.27 -5.08 0.55
N TYR A 67 14.54 -3.96 0.56
CA TYR A 67 14.39 -3.10 -0.60
C TYR A 67 15.05 -1.73 -0.46
N GLY A 68 15.54 -1.37 0.74
CA GLY A 68 16.27 -0.12 0.99
C GLY A 68 15.50 1.11 0.54
N ILE A 69 14.24 1.24 0.98
CA ILE A 69 13.42 2.45 0.75
C ILE A 69 13.80 3.52 1.76
#